data_AF-A0A843VAN8-F1
#
_entry.id   AF-A0A843VAN8-F1
#
_cell.length_a   1.000
_cell.length_b   1.000
_cell.length_c   1.000
_cell.angle_alpha   90.00
_cell.angle_beta   90.00
_cell.angle_gamma   90.00
#
_symmetry.space_group_name_H-M   'P 1'
#
loop_
_entity.id
_entity.type
_entity.pdbx_description
1 polymer ?
#
loop_
_entity_poly.entity_id
_entity_poly.type
_entity_poly.pdbx_seq_one_letter_code
_entity_poly.pdbx_strand_id
1 'polypeptide(L)' 'MQTQAQMAAALQAQVQAQAPAPTYEAGIGGVSMMERFRRMTLPFFKGESDPIMAESWLREMEKNFHAI' A
#
# COMPACT_ATOMS: atom_id res chain seq x y z
N MET A 1 -42.61 -20.51 8.73
CA MET A 1 -42.53 -19.43 7.73
C MET A 1 -41.91 -18.14 8.28
N GLN A 2 -42.26 -17.66 9.48
CA GLN A 2 -41.69 -16.42 10.06
C GLN A 2 -40.18 -16.47 10.32
N THR A 3 -39.62 -17.62 10.71
CA THR A 3 -38.19 -17.81 10.99
C THR A 3 -37.30 -17.63 9.77
N GLN A 4 -37.78 -17.98 8.57
CA GLN A 4 -36.99 -17.81 7.34
C GLN A 4 -36.93 -16.33 6.93
N ALA A 5 -38.01 -15.58 7.13
CA ALA A 5 -38.07 -14.15 6.83
C ALA A 5 -37.13 -13.32 7.71
N GLN A 6 -37.03 -13.66 9.00
CA GLN A 6 -36.10 -12.98 9.92
C GLN A 6 -34.63 -13.23 9.56
N MET A 7 -34.31 -14.45 9.10
CA MET A 7 -32.95 -14.81 8.70
C MET A 7 -32.51 -14.06 7.44
N ALA A 8 -33.42 -13.91 6.48
CA ALA A 8 -33.15 -13.12 5.27
C ALA A 8 -32.93 -11.63 5.57
N ALA A 9 -33.73 -11.06 6.49
CA ALA A 9 -33.59 -9.67 6.91
C ALA A 9 -32.27 -9.42 7.66
N ALA A 10 -31.84 -10.37 8.51
CA ALA A 10 -30.57 -10.27 9.23
C ALA A 10 -29.36 -10.30 8.28
N LEU A 11 -29.40 -11.11 7.22
CA LEU A 11 -28.35 -11.15 6.20
C LEU A 11 -28.26 -9.83 5.42
N GLN A 12 -29.41 -9.27 5.03
CA GLN A 12 -29.45 -7.98 4.32
C GLN A 12 -28.91 -6.83 5.18
N ALA A 13 -29.23 -6.81 6.47
CA ALA A 13 -28.71 -5.82 7.41
C ALA A 13 -27.19 -5.93 7.58
N GLN A 14 -26.62 -7.14 7.57
CA GLN A 14 -25.17 -7.34 7.60
C GLN A 14 -24.47 -6.84 6.33
N VAL A 15 -25.08 -7.01 5.16
CA VAL A 15 -24.51 -6.50 3.90
C VAL A 15 -24.55 -4.96 3.86
N GLN A 16 -25.61 -4.33 4.36
CA GLN A 16 -25.69 -2.86 4.43
C GLN A 16 -24.79 -2.25 5.51
N ALA A 17 -24.49 -2.99 6.58
CA ALA A 17 -23.60 -2.57 7.65
C ALA A 17 -22.11 -2.80 7.36
N GLN A 18 -21.78 -3.49 6.25
CA GLN A 18 -20.42 -3.48 5.72
C GLN A 18 -20.13 -2.08 5.19
N ALA A 19 -19.48 -1.26 6.02
CA ALA A 19 -18.86 -0.03 5.58
C ALA A 19 -18.01 -0.35 4.32
N PRO A 20 -18.05 0.50 3.28
CA PRO A 20 -17.16 0.33 2.15
C PRO A 20 -15.74 0.18 2.71
N ALA A 21 -15.07 -0.91 2.35
CA ALA A 21 -13.66 -1.08 2.64
C ALA A 21 -12.95 0.22 2.21
N PRO A 22 -11.94 0.71 2.97
CA PRO A 22 -11.21 1.90 2.58
C PRO A 22 -10.71 1.69 1.16
N THR A 23 -11.38 2.35 0.23
CA THR A 23 -10.96 2.40 -1.15
C THR A 23 -9.78 3.34 -1.08
N TYR A 24 -8.58 2.78 -0.95
CA TYR A 24 -7.42 3.49 -1.41
C TYR A 24 -7.74 3.76 -2.88
N GLU A 25 -8.13 4.99 -3.18
CA GLU A 25 -8.18 5.45 -4.55
C GLU A 25 -6.74 5.30 -5.04
N ALA A 26 -6.43 4.13 -5.60
CA ALA A 26 -5.49 4.03 -6.68
C ALA A 26 -6.12 4.85 -7.80
N GLY A 27 -6.11 6.17 -7.63
CA GLY A 27 -6.40 7.12 -8.67
C GLY A 27 -5.54 6.75 -9.86
N ILE A 28 -5.88 7.26 -11.02
CA ILE A 28 -5.23 6.96 -12.29
C ILE A 28 -3.68 7.19 -12.24
N GLY A 29 -3.14 7.77 -11.17
CA GLY A 29 -1.71 7.81 -10.82
C GLY A 29 -1.12 6.68 -9.95
N GLY A 30 -1.88 5.82 -9.26
CA GLY A 30 -1.37 4.77 -8.36
C GLY A 30 -0.68 3.62 -9.10
N VAL A 31 -1.23 3.22 -10.25
CA VAL A 31 -0.58 2.25 -11.16
C VAL A 31 0.69 2.87 -11.74
N SER A 32 0.66 4.16 -12.09
CA SER A 32 1.82 4.90 -12.61
C SER A 32 2.94 5.05 -11.57
N MET A 33 2.58 5.23 -10.30
CA MET A 33 3.54 5.40 -9.21
C MET A 33 4.19 4.06 -8.87
N MET A 34 3.41 2.98 -8.78
CA MET A 34 3.94 1.63 -8.58
C MET A 34 4.89 1.21 -9.72
N GLU A 35 4.56 1.56 -10.96
CA GLU A 35 5.41 1.28 -12.12
C GLU A 35 6.66 2.15 -12.14
N ARG A 36 6.56 3.42 -11.74
CA ARG A 36 7.71 4.32 -11.54
C ARG A 36 8.66 3.78 -10.47
N PHE A 37 8.14 3.29 -9.35
CA PHE A 37 8.92 2.64 -8.30
C PHE A 37 9.61 1.36 -8.80
N ARG A 38 8.92 0.50 -9.55
CA ARG A 38 9.53 -0.72 -10.13
C ARG A 38 10.68 -0.41 -11.09
N ARG A 39 10.61 0.72 -11.79
CA ARG A 39 11.66 1.18 -12.71
C ARG A 39 12.79 1.92 -12.00
N MET A 40 12.58 2.33 -10.75
CA MET A 40 13.60 3.00 -9.96
C MET A 40 14.62 1.97 -9.47
N THR A 41 15.85 2.07 -9.95
CA THR A 41 16.93 1.21 -9.50
C THR A 41 17.42 1.69 -8.13
N LEU A 42 17.02 0.99 -7.07
CA LEU A 42 17.49 1.27 -5.72
C LEU A 42 18.99 0.90 -5.61
N PRO A 43 19.81 1.75 -4.97
CA PRO A 43 21.21 1.41 -4.72
C PRO A 43 21.30 0.18 -3.80
N PHE A 44 22.19 -0.75 -4.12
CA PHE A 44 22.41 -1.96 -3.34
C PHE A 44 23.36 -1.71 -2.16
N PHE A 45 22.97 -2.12 -0.95
CA PHE A 45 23.84 -2.09 0.22
C PHE A 45 24.58 -3.41 0.37
N LYS A 46 25.92 -3.35 0.47
CA LYS A 46 26.76 -4.55 0.62
C LYS A 46 26.87 -5.06 2.06
N GLY A 47 26.28 -4.37 3.05
CA GLY A 47 26.45 -4.73 4.46
C GLY A 47 27.79 -4.27 5.02
N GLU A 48 28.30 -3.12 4.56
CA GLU A 48 29.55 -2.52 5.05
C GLU A 48 29.43 -2.19 6.55
N SER A 49 30.45 -2.51 7.34
CA SER A 49 30.52 -2.15 8.77
C SER A 49 30.98 -0.70 9.01
N ASP A 50 31.44 -0.02 7.96
CA ASP A 50 31.86 1.38 8.03
C ASP A 50 30.62 2.29 8.12
N PRO A 51 30.45 3.06 9.21
CA PRO A 51 29.31 3.96 9.38
C PRO A 51 29.22 5.04 8.29
N ILE A 52 30.33 5.50 7.71
CA ILE A 52 30.35 6.52 6.65
C ILE A 52 29.76 5.94 5.35
N MET A 53 30.10 4.69 5.05
CA MET A 53 29.57 3.99 3.87
C MET A 53 28.07 3.69 4.03
N ALA A 54 27.65 3.31 5.24
CA ALA A 54 26.24 3.12 5.57
C ALA A 54 25.43 4.43 5.45
N GLU A 55 25.96 5.54 5.97
CA GLU A 55 25.32 6.86 5.86
C GLU A 55 25.22 7.31 4.39
N SER A 56 26.28 7.10 3.61
CA SER A 56 26.30 7.46 2.19
C SER A 56 25.24 6.69 1.41
N TRP A 57 25.09 5.39 1.65
CA TRP A 57 24.04 4.58 1.03
C TRP A 57 22.64 5.03 1.42
N LEU A 58 22.40 5.37 2.70
CA LEU A 58 21.11 5.89 3.15
C LEU A 58 20.73 7.19 2.41
N ARG A 59 21.67 8.13 2.28
CA ARG A 59 21.45 9.39 1.55
C ARG A 59 21.10 9.17 0.07
N GLU A 60 21.72 8.17 -0.56
CA GLU A 60 21.37 7.81 -1.94
C GLU A 60 20.01 7.13 -2.05
N MET A 61 19.65 6.28 -1.08
CA MET A 61 18.31 5.72 -0.97
C MET A 61 17.26 6.83 -0.82
N GLU A 62 17.45 7.80 0.07
CA GLU A 62 16.49 8.87 0.32
C GLU A 62 16.19 9.74 -0.91
N LYS A 63 17.17 9.99 -1.79
CA LYS A 63 16.95 10.73 -3.05
C LYS A 63 15.92 10.06 -3.96
N ASN A 64 15.85 8.73 -3.92
CA ASN A 64 14.90 7.97 -4.73
C ASN A 64 13.47 8.14 -4.19
N PHE A 65 13.29 8.27 -2.88
CA PHE A 65 11.98 8.44 -2.26
C PHE A 65 11.49 9.89 -2.19
N HIS A 66 12.38 10.90 -2.20
CA HIS A 66 11.99 12.32 -2.19
C HIS A 66 11.64 12.88 -3.57
N ALA A 67 11.81 12.12 -4.65
CA ALA A 67 11.41 12.53 -6.01
C ALA A 67 9.91 12.31 -6.30
N ILE A 68 9.11 12.09 -5.25
CA ILE A 68 7.70 11.70 -5.27
C ILE A 68 6.84 12.86 -4.81
#